data_AF-A0A0F9HZ95-F1
#
_entry.id   AF-A0A0F9HZ95-F1
#
_cell.length_a   1.000
_cell.length_b   1.000
_cell.length_c   1.000
_cell.angle_alpha   90.00
_cell.angle_beta   90.00
_cell.angle_gamma   90.00
#
_symmetry.space_group_name_H-M   'P 1'
#
loop_
_entity.id
_entity.type
_entity.pdbx_description
1 polymer ?
#
loop_
_entity_poly.entity_id
_entity_poly.type
_entity_poly.pdbx_seq_one_letter_code
_entity_poly.pdbx_strand_id
1 'polypeptide(L)'
;IKIGLVVMYYLTTDYYYHEQGEIAFLQRVTTALGKKGITLTTAPSNPLQRRSFGLYIFLSIITLGIFLLYWAYVIFQDPNKHFDTHQIWENELEGIVKKELG
;
A
#
# COMPACT_ATOMS: atom_id res chain seq x y z
N ILE A 1 -8.68 10.92 23.04
CA ILE A 1 -9.18 9.53 22.84
C ILE A 1 -9.91 9.37 21.50
N LYS A 2 -10.96 10.14 21.19
CA LYS A 2 -11.74 9.97 19.94
C LYS A 2 -10.92 10.14 18.65
N ILE A 3 -10.12 11.20 18.54
CA ILE A 3 -9.31 11.48 17.33
C ILE A 3 -8.22 10.40 17.13
N GLY A 4 -7.58 9.95 18.21
CA GLY A 4 -6.53 8.94 18.13
C GLY A 4 -7.02 7.60 17.55
N LEU A 5 -8.22 7.14 17.93
CA LEU A 5 -8.78 5.91 17.37
C LEU A 5 -9.13 6.03 15.89
N VAL A 6 -9.60 7.21 15.45
CA VAL A 6 -9.87 7.49 14.03
C VAL A 6 -8.57 7.46 13.22
N VAL A 7 -7.52 8.11 13.71
CA VAL A 7 -6.20 8.08 13.07
C VAL A 7 -5.68 6.64 12.99
N MET A 8 -5.76 5.87 14.09
CA MET A 8 -5.35 4.46 14.11
C MET A 8 -6.16 3.61 13.14
N TYR A 9 -7.45 3.90 12.96
CA TYR A 9 -8.29 3.22 11.97
C TYR A 9 -7.74 3.43 10.57
N TYR A 10 -7.56 4.69 10.16
CA TYR A 10 -7.02 5.00 8.84
C TYR A 10 -5.62 4.41 8.63
N LEU A 11 -4.70 4.59 9.58
CA LEU A 11 -3.35 4.02 9.48
C LEU A 11 -3.33 2.49 9.40
N THR A 12 -4.37 1.80 9.89
CA THR A 12 -4.46 0.34 9.82
C THR A 12 -5.14 -0.16 8.55
N THR A 13 -6.13 0.56 8.03
CA THR A 13 -6.98 0.06 6.94
C THR A 13 -6.74 0.73 5.60
N ASP A 14 -6.37 2.01 5.60
CA ASP A 14 -6.38 2.85 4.39
C ASP A 14 -5.33 2.39 3.37
N TYR A 15 -4.11 2.10 3.81
CA TYR A 15 -3.02 1.64 2.93
C TYR A 15 -3.38 0.41 2.10
N TYR A 16 -4.14 -0.53 2.66
CA TYR A 16 -4.64 -1.67 1.90
C TYR A 16 -5.57 -1.22 0.75
N TYR A 17 -6.54 -0.37 1.03
CA TYR A 17 -7.47 0.10 0.00
C TYR A 17 -6.80 0.98 -1.05
N HIS A 18 -5.84 1.82 -0.61
CA HIS A 18 -5.00 2.63 -1.47
C HIS A 18 -4.23 1.77 -2.47
N GLU A 19 -3.50 0.76 -1.98
CA GLU A 19 -2.69 -0.13 -2.82
C GLU A 19 -3.55 -0.93 -3.81
N GLN A 20 -4.73 -1.39 -3.42
CA GLN A 20 -5.66 -2.06 -4.34
C GLN A 20 -6.14 -1.11 -5.45
N GLY A 21 -6.33 0.18 -5.14
CA GLY A 21 -6.62 1.22 -6.11
C GLY A 21 -5.47 1.43 -7.10
N GLU A 22 -4.24 1.44 -6.60
CA GLU A 22 -3.04 1.61 -7.42
C GLU A 22 -2.76 0.41 -8.31
N ILE A 23 -2.95 -0.82 -7.82
CA ILE A 23 -2.88 -2.03 -8.65
C ILE A 23 -3.88 -1.94 -9.80
N ALA A 24 -5.12 -1.54 -9.52
CA ALA A 24 -6.14 -1.39 -10.56
C ALA A 24 -5.80 -0.26 -11.55
N PHE A 25 -5.20 0.84 -11.07
CA PHE A 25 -4.71 1.92 -11.92
C PHE A 25 -3.58 1.45 -12.84
N LEU A 26 -2.56 0.79 -12.28
CA LEU A 26 -1.41 0.28 -13.02
C LEU A 26 -1.83 -0.74 -14.08
N GLN A 27 -2.77 -1.64 -13.76
CA GLN A 27 -3.32 -2.58 -14.76
C GLN A 27 -3.93 -1.85 -15.97
N ARG A 28 -4.63 -0.73 -15.75
CA ARG A 28 -5.20 0.09 -16.84
C ARG A 28 -4.11 0.78 -17.65
N VAL A 29 -3.09 1.32 -16.98
CA VAL A 29 -1.92 1.95 -17.63
C VAL A 29 -1.17 0.92 -18.49
N THR A 30 -0.82 -0.24 -17.93
CA THR A 30 -0.16 -1.34 -18.65
C THR A 30 -0.96 -1.77 -19.86
N THR A 31 -2.29 -1.89 -19.73
CA THR A 31 -3.17 -2.23 -20.85
C THR A 31 -3.16 -1.15 -21.94
N ALA A 32 -3.16 0.14 -21.56
CA ALA A 32 -3.14 1.24 -22.51
C ALA A 32 -1.78 1.36 -23.24
N LEU A 33 -0.67 1.20 -22.51
CA LEU A 33 0.68 1.19 -23.06
C LEU A 33 0.91 -0.03 -23.96
N GLY A 34 0.39 -1.20 -23.59
CA GLY A 34 0.48 -2.43 -24.39
C GLY A 34 -0.16 -2.27 -25.77
N LYS A 35 -1.23 -1.48 -25.90
CA LYS A 35 -1.83 -1.14 -27.22
C LYS A 35 -0.89 -0.35 -28.13
N LYS A 36 0.11 0.32 -27.57
CA LYS A 36 1.17 1.03 -28.29
C LYS A 36 2.46 0.22 -28.43
N GLY A 37 2.47 -1.04 -28.02
CA GLY A 37 3.66 -1.90 -28.04
C GLY A 37 4.66 -1.60 -26.93
N ILE A 38 4.25 -0.85 -25.89
CA ILE A 38 5.09 -0.52 -24.73
C ILE A 38 4.70 -1.47 -23.58
N THR A 39 5.69 -2.16 -23.03
CA THR A 39 5.48 -3.11 -21.92
C THR A 39 5.85 -2.44 -20.59
N LEU A 40 4.93 -2.51 -19.62
CA LEU A 40 5.22 -2.25 -18.22
C LEU A 40 5.32 -3.60 -17.50
N THR A 41 6.44 -3.86 -16.85
CA THR A 41 6.81 -5.18 -16.31
C THR A 41 6.57 -5.27 -14.81
N THR A 42 6.46 -4.13 -14.12
CA THR A 42 6.25 -4.09 -12.68
C THR A 42 4.83 -4.51 -12.28
N ALA A 43 4.76 -5.59 -11.51
CA ALA A 43 3.64 -5.88 -10.63
C ALA A 43 4.15 -5.80 -9.17
N PRO A 44 3.33 -5.34 -8.21
CA PRO A 44 3.72 -5.35 -6.82
C PRO A 44 3.97 -6.80 -6.38
N SER A 45 5.20 -7.07 -5.93
CA SER A 45 5.67 -8.43 -5.61
C SER A 45 5.10 -8.95 -4.28
N ASN A 46 4.58 -8.05 -3.43
CA ASN A 46 4.12 -8.40 -2.09
C ASN A 46 3.08 -7.40 -1.56
N PRO A 47 1.83 -7.44 -2.09
CA PRO A 47 0.78 -6.52 -1.67
C PRO A 47 0.48 -6.65 -0.17
N LEU A 48 0.13 -5.53 0.44
CA LEU A 48 -0.35 -5.44 1.80
C LEU A 48 -1.57 -6.35 2.00
N GLN A 49 -1.61 -6.97 3.18
CA GLN A 49 -2.73 -7.80 3.57
C GLN A 49 -3.77 -6.93 4.28
N ARG A 50 -5.05 -7.23 4.06
CA ARG A 50 -6.12 -6.55 4.76
C ARG A 50 -6.07 -6.86 6.25
N ARG A 51 -5.91 -5.83 7.08
CA ARG A 51 -5.89 -5.96 8.54
C ARG A 51 -7.25 -5.65 9.14
N SER A 52 -7.63 -6.40 10.17
CA SER A 52 -8.89 -6.19 10.90
C SER A 52 -8.66 -5.25 12.09
N PHE A 53 -9.13 -4.00 11.96
CA PHE A 53 -9.05 -3.01 13.04
C PHE A 53 -9.73 -3.49 14.33
N GLY A 54 -10.90 -4.13 14.20
CA GLY A 54 -11.63 -4.69 15.35
C GLY A 54 -10.87 -5.82 16.06
N LEU A 55 -10.21 -6.69 15.29
CA LEU A 55 -9.34 -7.73 15.87
C LEU A 55 -8.18 -7.11 16.64
N TYR A 56 -7.60 -6.03 16.13
CA TYR A 56 -6.46 -5.37 16.77
C TYR A 56 -6.87 -4.72 18.10
N ILE A 57 -8.03 -4.07 18.15
CA ILE A 57 -8.63 -3.59 19.42
C ILE A 57 -8.83 -4.75 20.39
N PHE A 58 -9.45 -5.85 19.93
CA PHE A 58 -9.69 -7.02 20.76
C PHE A 58 -8.40 -7.59 21.34
N LEU A 59 -7.36 -7.76 20.50
CA LEU A 59 -6.04 -8.23 20.92
C LEU A 59 -5.37 -7.28 21.91
N SER A 60 -5.48 -5.96 21.71
CA SER A 60 -5.00 -4.96 22.68
C SER A 60 -5.70 -5.06 24.03
N ILE A 61 -6.99 -5.40 24.09
CA ILE A 61 -7.71 -5.57 25.36
C ILE A 61 -7.27 -6.85 26.07
N ILE A 62 -7.29 -8.00 25.39
CA ILE A 62 -6.98 -9.30 26.03
C ILE A 62 -5.51 -9.40 26.46
N THR A 63 -4.62 -8.66 25.79
CA THR A 63 -3.19 -8.59 26.15
C THR A 63 -2.86 -7.45 27.10
N LEU A 64 -3.87 -6.79 27.69
CA LEU A 64 -3.71 -5.67 28.64
C LEU A 64 -2.83 -4.54 28.09
N GLY A 65 -2.96 -4.26 26.80
CA GLY A 65 -2.24 -3.20 26.09
C GLY A 65 -0.92 -3.62 25.44
N ILE A 66 -0.38 -4.81 25.73
CA ILE A 66 0.91 -5.25 25.16
C ILE A 66 0.86 -5.30 23.63
N PHE A 67 -0.25 -5.75 23.05
CA PHE A 67 -0.42 -5.81 21.59
C PHE A 67 -0.39 -4.43 20.92
N LEU A 68 -0.57 -3.32 21.66
CA LEU A 68 -0.41 -1.97 21.11
C LEU A 68 1.02 -1.73 20.58
N LEU A 69 2.03 -2.40 21.13
CA LEU A 69 3.41 -2.30 20.64
C LEU A 69 3.57 -2.95 19.27
N TYR A 70 3.01 -4.14 19.09
CA TYR A 70 2.98 -4.81 17.78
C TYR A 70 2.16 -3.99 16.77
N TRP A 71 1.02 -3.46 17.20
CA TRP A 71 0.21 -2.61 16.35
C TRP A 71 0.95 -1.35 15.93
N ALA A 72 1.67 -0.69 16.85
CA ALA A 72 2.53 0.45 16.53
C ALA A 72 3.57 0.07 15.47
N TYR A 73 4.22 -1.08 15.59
CA TYR A 73 5.12 -1.58 14.55
C TYR A 73 4.42 -1.71 13.19
N VAL A 74 3.23 -2.30 13.15
CA VAL A 74 2.46 -2.50 11.91
C VAL A 74 2.12 -1.19 11.20
N ILE A 75 1.63 -0.17 11.93
CA ILE A 75 1.23 1.11 11.32
C ILE A 75 2.40 1.89 10.71
N PHE A 76 3.65 1.60 11.10
CA PHE A 76 4.85 2.15 10.46
C PHE A 76 5.37 1.24 9.34
N GLN A 77 5.36 -0.07 9.56
CA GLN A 77 5.92 -1.05 8.63
C GLN A 77 5.14 -1.13 7.32
N ASP A 78 3.81 -1.09 7.36
CA ASP A 78 2.96 -1.20 6.19
C ASP A 78 3.19 -0.06 5.18
N PRO A 79 3.13 1.24 5.59
CA PRO A 79 3.48 2.34 4.70
C PRO A 79 4.90 2.22 4.13
N ASN A 80 5.89 1.89 4.96
CA ASN A 80 7.28 1.81 4.49
C ASN A 80 7.43 0.75 3.39
N LYS A 81 6.88 -0.45 3.61
CA LYS A 81 6.91 -1.52 2.62
C LYS A 81 6.14 -1.15 1.33
N HIS A 82 5.06 -0.41 1.48
CA HIS A 82 4.29 0.11 0.35
C HIS A 82 5.12 1.09 -0.49
N PHE A 83 5.80 2.06 0.14
CA PHE A 83 6.67 3.02 -0.55
C PHE A 83 7.90 2.37 -1.19
N ASP A 84 8.48 1.33 -0.60
CA ASP A 84 9.56 0.57 -1.22
C ASP A 84 9.12 -0.07 -2.56
N THR A 85 7.85 -0.49 -2.64
CA THR A 85 7.27 -1.05 -3.87
C THR A 85 6.97 0.05 -4.90
N HIS A 86 6.60 1.26 -4.43
CA HIS A 86 6.34 2.43 -5.28
C HIS A 86 7.49 2.80 -6.17
N GLN A 87 8.67 2.88 -5.56
CA GLN A 87 9.88 3.28 -6.26
C GLN A 87 10.13 2.43 -7.52
N ILE A 88 9.75 1.14 -7.54
CA ILE A 88 10.04 0.25 -8.66
C ILE A 88 9.20 0.63 -9.89
N TRP A 89 7.87 0.77 -9.73
CA TRP A 89 6.99 1.03 -10.87
C TRP A 89 7.04 2.49 -11.31
N GLU A 90 7.28 3.43 -10.39
CA GLU A 90 7.49 4.85 -10.72
C GLU A 90 8.72 5.04 -11.60
N ASN A 91 9.85 4.40 -11.25
CA ASN A 91 11.07 4.46 -12.06
C ASN A 91 10.87 3.86 -13.47
N GLU A 92 10.10 2.77 -13.59
CA GLU A 92 9.80 2.18 -14.90
C GLU A 92 8.93 3.11 -15.75
N LEU A 93 7.89 3.72 -15.17
CA LEU A 93 7.06 4.72 -15.85
C LEU A 93 7.86 5.96 -16.27
N GLU A 94 8.74 6.47 -15.40
CA GLU A 94 9.60 7.61 -15.72
C GLU A 94 10.51 7.29 -16.92
N GLY A 95 11.10 6.09 -16.94
CA GLY A 95 11.91 5.62 -18.06
C GLY A 95 11.15 5.58 -19.38
N ILE A 96 9.91 5.09 -19.36
CA ILE A 96 9.03 5.06 -20.54
C ILE A 96 8.70 6.49 -20.99
N VAL A 97 8.30 7.37 -20.07
CA VAL A 97 7.96 8.76 -20.38
C VAL A 97 9.14 9.49 -21.02
N LYS A 98 10.34 9.37 -20.45
CA LYS A 98 11.55 9.99 -21.01
C LYS A 98 11.89 9.47 -22.41
N LYS A 99 11.69 8.18 -22.65
CA LYS A 99 12.01 7.56 -23.94
C LYS A 99 11.02 7.94 -25.05
N GLU A 100 9.73 8.06 -24.71
CA GLU A 100 8.66 8.23 -25.70
C GLU A 100 8.22 9.70 -25.88
N LEU A 101 8.49 10.57 -24.90
CA LEU A 101 8.08 11.99 -24.91
C LEU A 101 9.25 12.99 -24.76
N GLY A 102 10.46 12.53 -24.43
CA GLY A 102 11.67 13.35 -24.39
C GLY A 102 12.41 13.36 -25.72
#